data_AF-A0AAD7BXA7-F1
#
_entry.id   AF-A0AAD7BXA7-F1
#
_cell.length_a   1.000
_cell.length_b   1.000
_cell.length_c   1.000
_cell.angle_alpha   90.00
_cell.angle_beta   90.00
_cell.angle_gamma   90.00
#
_symmetry.space_group_name_H-M   'P 1'
#
loop_
_entity.id
_entity.type
_entity.pdbx_description
1 polymer ?
#
loop_
_entity_poly.entity_id
_entity_poly.type
_entity_poly.pdbx_seq_one_letter_code
_entity_poly.pdbx_strand_id
1 'polypeptide(L)'
;MAILSGCDYLPSINGIGLKTACALLRQWKTIEQVIQTLKEGKKSVPARYLESFRLADKCFKHQRVYCPLKQKLDHLKQPDADWDEESDAYVGADMHPTTAKLLGEGHLDPVTLSPMTDINPGYVPGVLKRMPLTDRNQRKRKASTLLGDALSVIHGRDVPNMNTFRTLYGCITCVTAISRPNPSNQHQRTDCCRG
;
A
#
# COMPACT_ATOMS: atom_id res chain seq x y z
N MET A 1 -3.79 10.83 5.71
CA MET A 1 -2.51 11.47 5.32
C MET A 1 -2.37 11.56 3.80
N ALA A 2 -2.36 10.44 3.08
CA ALA A 2 -2.14 10.42 1.62
C ALA A 2 -3.11 11.33 0.83
N ILE A 3 -4.40 11.28 1.15
CA ILE A 3 -5.42 12.13 0.50
C ILE A 3 -5.11 13.63 0.69
N LEU A 4 -4.77 14.06 1.91
CA LEU A 4 -4.45 15.47 2.21
C LEU A 4 -3.20 15.98 1.49
N SER A 5 -2.21 15.11 1.30
CA SER A 5 -0.98 15.45 0.58
C SER A 5 -1.16 15.48 -0.95
N GLY A 6 -2.35 15.16 -1.45
CA GLY A 6 -2.66 15.03 -2.86
C GLY A 6 -2.58 13.57 -3.31
N CYS A 7 -3.60 13.13 -4.03
CA CYS A 7 -3.71 11.82 -4.65
C CYS A 7 -4.51 11.93 -5.95
N ASP A 8 -4.67 10.83 -6.68
CA ASP A 8 -5.38 10.81 -7.97
C ASP A 8 -6.88 11.17 -7.83
N TYR A 9 -7.49 10.94 -6.66
CA TYR A 9 -8.89 11.27 -6.40
C TYR A 9 -9.12 12.72 -5.96
N LEU A 10 -8.12 13.34 -5.32
CA LEU A 10 -8.23 14.68 -4.74
C LEU A 10 -6.87 15.39 -4.78
N PRO A 11 -6.74 16.53 -5.50
CA PRO A 11 -5.55 17.35 -5.45
C PRO A 11 -5.28 17.88 -4.03
N SER A 12 -4.01 18.13 -3.71
CA SER A 12 -3.65 18.74 -2.44
C SER A 12 -4.08 20.21 -2.37
N ILE A 13 -4.26 20.71 -1.15
CA ILE A 13 -4.40 22.15 -0.91
C ILE A 13 -3.03 22.81 -1.14
N ASN A 14 -3.02 24.02 -1.71
CA ASN A 14 -1.77 24.72 -2.01
C ASN A 14 -0.84 24.85 -0.77
N GLY A 15 0.41 24.45 -0.93
CA GLY A 15 1.41 24.40 0.14
C GLY A 15 1.14 23.32 1.20
N ILE A 16 0.30 22.32 0.91
CA ILE A 16 0.15 21.10 1.71
C ILE A 16 0.74 19.93 0.92
N GLY A 17 1.74 19.28 1.51
CA GLY A 17 2.38 18.07 0.98
C GLY A 17 2.52 17.05 2.11
N LEU A 18 3.26 15.96 1.86
CA LEU A 18 3.34 14.83 2.79
C LEU A 18 3.76 15.23 4.22
N LYS A 19 4.81 16.05 4.35
CA LYS A 19 5.33 16.50 5.66
C LYS A 19 4.31 17.33 6.43
N THR A 20 3.67 18.30 5.76
CA THR A 20 2.72 19.21 6.41
C THR A 20 1.39 18.51 6.69
N ALA A 21 0.90 17.66 5.79
CA ALA A 21 -0.27 16.82 6.02
C ALA A 21 -0.08 15.90 7.24
N CYS A 22 1.09 15.29 7.38
CA CYS A 22 1.42 14.48 8.56
C CYS A 22 1.43 15.31 9.85
N ALA A 23 2.03 16.49 9.84
CA ALA A 23 2.06 17.37 11.00
C ALA A 23 0.65 17.82 11.43
N LEU A 24 -0.20 18.21 10.49
CA LEU A 24 -1.57 18.64 10.75
C LEU A 24 -2.42 17.52 11.35
N LEU A 25 -2.32 16.29 10.82
CA LEU A 25 -3.06 15.13 11.35
C LEU A 25 -2.56 14.65 12.71
N ARG A 26 -1.32 14.99 13.08
CA ARG A 26 -0.80 14.72 14.43
C ARG A 26 -1.29 15.74 15.45
N GLN A 27 -1.49 16.98 14.99
CA GLN A 27 -1.99 18.07 15.84
C GLN A 27 -3.52 18.00 16.02
N TRP A 28 -4.25 17.65 14.96
CA TRP A 28 -5.71 17.62 14.92
C TRP A 28 -6.21 16.20 14.65
N LYS A 29 -7.18 15.73 15.43
CA LYS A 29 -7.65 14.33 15.38
C LYS A 29 -8.59 14.04 14.21
N THR A 30 -9.30 15.06 13.73
CA THR A 30 -10.33 14.93 12.68
C THR A 30 -9.99 15.77 11.47
N ILE A 31 -10.46 15.34 10.30
CA ILE A 31 -10.19 16.05 9.04
C ILE A 31 -10.94 17.38 8.99
N GLU A 32 -12.11 17.44 9.58
CA GLU A 32 -12.94 18.64 9.72
C GLU A 32 -12.16 19.74 10.46
N GLN A 33 -11.50 19.40 11.57
CA GLN A 33 -10.65 20.33 12.33
C GLN A 33 -9.44 20.79 11.51
N VAL A 34 -8.78 19.87 10.78
CA VAL A 34 -7.66 20.25 9.90
C VAL A 34 -8.13 21.24 8.83
N ILE A 35 -9.25 20.98 8.16
CA ILE A 35 -9.75 21.86 7.10
C ILE A 35 -10.20 23.22 7.67
N GLN A 36 -10.86 23.23 8.83
CA GLN A 36 -11.29 24.45 9.48
C GLN A 36 -10.10 25.34 9.87
N THR A 37 -9.08 24.76 10.50
CA THR A 37 -7.86 25.48 10.89
C THR A 37 -7.06 26.00 9.70
N LEU A 38 -7.06 25.27 8.57
CA LEU A 38 -6.47 25.74 7.32
C LEU A 38 -7.21 26.96 6.74
N LYS A 39 -8.55 26.98 6.83
CA LYS A 39 -9.37 28.13 6.40
C LYS A 39 -9.09 29.36 7.26
N GLU A 40 -8.99 29.19 8.58
CA GLU A 40 -8.66 30.27 9.52
C GLU A 40 -7.23 30.81 9.31
N GLY A 41 -6.29 29.92 8.98
CA GLY A 41 -4.89 30.24 8.68
C GLY A 41 -4.66 30.96 7.34
N LYS A 42 -5.71 31.50 6.71
CA LYS A 42 -5.68 32.22 5.42
C LYS A 42 -5.17 31.39 4.24
N LYS A 43 -5.18 30.05 4.31
CA LYS A 43 -4.93 29.22 3.12
C LYS A 43 -6.17 29.21 2.24
N SER A 44 -5.96 29.30 0.92
CA SER A 44 -7.04 29.13 -0.04
C SER A 44 -7.42 27.65 -0.14
N VAL A 45 -8.46 27.26 0.61
CA VAL A 45 -9.03 25.91 0.56
C VAL A 45 -10.15 25.90 -0.50
N PRO A 46 -10.12 24.98 -1.47
CA PRO A 46 -11.18 24.87 -2.47
C PRO A 46 -12.57 24.72 -1.84
N ALA A 47 -13.59 25.25 -2.51
CA ALA A 47 -14.97 25.00 -2.13
C ALA A 47 -15.25 23.49 -2.15
N ARG A 48 -16.06 23.00 -1.20
CA ARG A 48 -16.45 21.58 -1.07
C ARG A 48 -15.28 20.59 -0.86
N TYR A 49 -14.06 21.05 -0.55
CA TYR A 49 -12.90 20.17 -0.35
C TYR A 49 -13.15 19.06 0.68
N LEU A 50 -13.90 19.34 1.76
CA LEU A 50 -14.25 18.34 2.77
C LEU A 50 -15.12 17.21 2.20
N GLU A 51 -16.07 17.54 1.33
CA GLU A 51 -16.96 16.57 0.70
C GLU A 51 -16.16 15.69 -0.28
N SER A 52 -15.33 16.30 -1.13
CA SER A 52 -14.44 15.57 -2.03
C SER A 52 -13.43 14.71 -1.27
N PHE A 53 -12.96 15.15 -0.10
CA PHE A 53 -12.11 14.35 0.79
C PHE A 53 -12.85 13.10 1.28
N ARG A 54 -14.12 13.23 1.69
CA ARG A 54 -14.93 12.09 2.14
C ARG A 54 -15.17 11.10 1.00
N LEU A 55 -15.44 11.59 -0.21
CA LEU A 55 -15.56 10.73 -1.41
C LEU A 55 -14.25 10.00 -1.72
N ALA A 56 -13.11 10.70 -1.70
CA ALA A 56 -11.80 10.07 -1.89
C ALA A 56 -11.51 9.01 -0.82
N ASP A 57 -11.85 9.27 0.44
CA ASP A 57 -11.71 8.31 1.55
C ASP A 57 -12.60 7.07 1.36
N LYS A 58 -13.82 7.25 0.84
CA LYS A 58 -14.71 6.14 0.44
C LYS A 58 -14.08 5.30 -0.68
N CYS A 59 -13.49 5.91 -1.71
CA CYS A 59 -12.78 5.18 -2.76
C CYS A 59 -11.65 4.32 -2.20
N PHE A 60 -10.78 4.87 -1.36
CA PHE A 60 -9.68 4.09 -0.77
C PHE A 60 -10.14 2.86 0.02
N LYS A 61 -11.31 2.94 0.66
CA LYS A 61 -11.84 1.86 1.51
C LYS A 61 -12.69 0.86 0.74
N HIS A 62 -13.49 1.34 -0.20
CA HIS A 62 -14.60 0.57 -0.76
C HIS A 62 -14.50 0.37 -2.27
N GLN A 63 -13.42 0.80 -2.95
CA GLN A 63 -13.22 0.61 -4.40
C GLN A 63 -13.77 -0.73 -4.89
N ARG A 64 -14.61 -0.69 -5.93
CA ARG A 64 -15.11 -1.91 -6.56
C ARG A 64 -13.97 -2.65 -7.23
N VAL A 65 -13.86 -3.94 -6.92
CA VAL A 65 -12.82 -4.85 -7.41
C VAL A 65 -13.45 -6.14 -7.90
N TYR A 66 -12.85 -6.78 -8.90
CA TYR A 66 -13.27 -8.10 -9.34
C TYR A 66 -12.84 -9.17 -8.33
N CYS A 67 -13.80 -9.94 -7.81
CA CYS A 67 -13.54 -11.07 -6.93
C CYS A 67 -13.53 -12.38 -7.75
N PRO A 68 -12.38 -13.05 -7.91
CA PRO A 68 -12.30 -14.26 -8.74
C PRO A 68 -13.05 -15.46 -8.14
N LEU A 69 -13.22 -15.49 -6.82
CA LEU A 69 -13.98 -16.54 -6.13
C LEU A 69 -15.50 -16.40 -6.33
N LYS A 70 -15.99 -15.15 -6.32
CA LYS A 70 -17.42 -14.85 -6.51
C LYS A 70 -17.78 -14.59 -7.99
N GLN A 71 -16.78 -14.47 -8.86
CA GLN A 71 -16.92 -14.16 -10.29
C GLN A 71 -17.78 -12.92 -10.56
N LYS A 72 -17.63 -11.88 -9.74
CA LYS A 72 -18.36 -10.61 -9.87
C LYS A 72 -17.57 -9.45 -9.28
N LEU A 73 -17.98 -8.22 -9.58
CA LEU A 73 -17.52 -7.05 -8.85
C LEU A 73 -18.07 -7.09 -7.41
N ASP A 74 -17.21 -6.72 -6.47
CA ASP A 74 -17.56 -6.55 -5.06
C ASP A 74 -16.74 -5.38 -4.50
N HIS A 75 -17.16 -4.83 -3.37
CA HIS A 75 -16.41 -3.76 -2.71
C HIS A 75 -15.21 -4.34 -1.96
N LEU A 76 -14.06 -3.65 -1.98
CA LEU A 76 -12.87 -4.05 -1.23
C LEU A 76 -13.16 -4.27 0.27
N LYS A 77 -13.97 -3.38 0.83
CA LYS A 77 -14.62 -3.52 2.13
C LYS A 77 -16.11 -3.23 1.93
N GLN A 78 -16.98 -3.96 2.62
CA GLN A 78 -18.41 -3.71 2.55
C GLN A 78 -18.73 -2.26 2.95
N PRO A 79 -19.63 -1.58 2.21
CA PRO A 79 -20.10 -0.23 2.52
C PRO A 79 -20.56 -0.06 3.97
N ASP A 80 -20.28 1.09 4.55
CA ASP A 80 -20.80 1.49 5.86
C ASP A 80 -22.26 2.00 5.71
N ALA A 81 -22.95 2.31 6.83
CA ALA A 81 -24.37 2.71 6.81
C ALA A 81 -24.66 4.00 6.01
N ASP A 82 -23.69 4.91 5.92
CA ASP A 82 -23.81 6.20 5.23
C ASP A 82 -23.44 6.10 3.72
N TRP A 83 -24.05 5.13 3.03
CA TRP A 83 -23.84 4.88 1.60
C TRP A 83 -24.95 5.48 0.75
N ASP A 84 -24.60 6.40 -0.13
CA ASP A 84 -25.49 7.09 -1.06
C ASP A 84 -25.14 6.76 -2.53
N GLU A 85 -26.05 7.12 -3.43
CA GLU A 85 -25.89 6.89 -4.87
C GLU A 85 -24.68 7.64 -5.45
N GLU A 86 -24.36 8.83 -4.93
CA GLU A 86 -23.17 9.59 -5.33
C GLU A 86 -21.87 8.84 -4.98
N SER A 87 -21.79 8.26 -3.78
CA SER A 87 -20.64 7.45 -3.40
C SER A 87 -20.53 6.17 -4.22
N ASP A 88 -21.66 5.49 -4.48
CA ASP A 88 -21.66 4.29 -5.29
C ASP A 88 -21.13 4.56 -6.71
N ALA A 89 -21.63 5.62 -7.35
CA ALA A 89 -21.18 6.05 -8.66
C ALA A 89 -19.69 6.46 -8.67
N TYR A 90 -19.24 7.17 -7.63
CA TYR A 90 -17.85 7.65 -7.52
C TYR A 90 -16.85 6.51 -7.29
N VAL A 91 -17.22 5.52 -6.48
CA VAL A 91 -16.40 4.34 -6.15
C VAL A 91 -16.37 3.33 -7.31
N GLY A 92 -17.32 3.44 -8.23
CA GLY A 92 -17.37 2.68 -9.48
C GLY A 92 -18.71 1.98 -9.62
N ALA A 93 -19.30 2.01 -10.82
CA ALA A 93 -20.58 1.38 -11.10
C ALA A 93 -20.50 -0.16 -11.04
N ASP A 94 -21.65 -0.80 -10.77
CA ASP A 94 -21.76 -2.25 -10.89
C ASP A 94 -21.73 -2.71 -12.34
N MET A 95 -21.41 -3.99 -12.51
CA MET A 95 -21.40 -4.64 -13.82
C MET A 95 -21.95 -6.05 -13.71
N HIS A 96 -22.65 -6.48 -14.77
CA HIS A 96 -23.15 -7.85 -14.86
C HIS A 96 -22.02 -8.88 -14.64
N PRO A 97 -22.20 -9.91 -13.79
CA PRO A 97 -21.14 -10.85 -13.43
C PRO A 97 -20.43 -11.50 -14.63
N THR A 98 -21.18 -11.84 -15.68
CA THR A 98 -20.60 -12.43 -16.90
C THR A 98 -19.62 -11.48 -17.58
N THR A 99 -19.98 -10.20 -17.70
CA THR A 99 -19.11 -9.19 -18.32
C THR A 99 -17.90 -8.90 -17.44
N ALA A 100 -18.12 -8.77 -16.13
CA ALA A 100 -17.04 -8.55 -15.16
C ALA A 100 -16.01 -9.70 -15.17
N LYS A 101 -16.48 -10.94 -15.31
CA LYS A 101 -15.61 -12.11 -15.46
C LYS A 101 -14.78 -12.03 -16.73
N LEU A 102 -15.41 -11.78 -17.88
CA LEU A 102 -14.69 -11.72 -19.14
C LEU A 102 -13.67 -10.56 -19.17
N LEU A 103 -13.98 -9.42 -18.55
CA LEU A 103 -13.00 -8.34 -18.36
C LEU A 103 -11.86 -8.74 -17.42
N GLY A 104 -12.18 -9.37 -16.28
CA GLY A 104 -11.20 -9.82 -15.29
C GLY A 104 -10.23 -10.87 -15.84
N GLU A 105 -10.68 -11.68 -16.80
CA GLU A 105 -9.87 -12.68 -17.52
C GLU A 105 -9.14 -12.09 -18.73
N GLY A 106 -9.42 -10.84 -19.11
CA GLY A 106 -8.81 -10.17 -20.26
C GLY A 106 -9.39 -10.64 -21.61
N HIS A 107 -10.62 -11.14 -21.64
CA HIS A 107 -11.30 -11.52 -22.88
C HIS A 107 -12.06 -10.36 -23.53
N LEU A 108 -12.33 -9.28 -22.80
CA LEU A 108 -12.98 -8.07 -23.31
C LEU A 108 -12.06 -6.86 -23.18
N ASP A 109 -12.17 -5.94 -24.13
CA ASP A 109 -11.56 -4.62 -24.04
C ASP A 109 -12.29 -3.73 -23.00
N PRO A 110 -11.58 -3.05 -22.10
CA PRO A 110 -12.19 -2.31 -20.98
C PRO A 110 -12.96 -1.04 -21.41
N VAL A 111 -12.76 -0.55 -22.63
CA VAL A 111 -13.42 0.66 -23.14
C VAL A 111 -14.62 0.28 -24.00
N THR A 112 -14.44 -0.64 -24.94
CA THR A 112 -15.45 -1.03 -25.95
C THR A 112 -16.30 -2.23 -25.54
N LEU A 113 -15.90 -2.98 -24.50
CA LEU A 113 -16.54 -4.21 -24.05
C LEU A 113 -16.73 -5.27 -25.14
N SER A 114 -15.93 -5.18 -26.21
CA SER A 114 -15.88 -6.13 -27.31
C SER A 114 -14.80 -7.19 -27.06
N PRO A 115 -14.89 -8.38 -27.70
CA PRO A 115 -13.84 -9.40 -27.60
C PRO A 115 -12.46 -8.82 -27.93
N MET A 116 -11.52 -9.02 -27.02
CA MET A 116 -10.15 -8.53 -27.18
C MET A 116 -9.43 -9.39 -28.22
N THR A 117 -8.89 -8.74 -29.25
CA THR A 117 -8.11 -9.41 -30.30
C THR A 117 -6.66 -9.55 -29.86
N ASP A 118 -6.11 -10.76 -29.98
CA ASP A 118 -4.68 -10.97 -29.78
C ASP A 118 -3.87 -10.34 -30.92
N ILE A 119 -3.10 -9.31 -30.59
CA ILE A 119 -2.24 -8.61 -31.55
C ILE A 119 -0.98 -9.41 -31.93
N ASN A 120 -0.64 -10.47 -31.17
CA ASN A 120 0.54 -11.27 -31.41
C ASN A 120 0.33 -12.76 -31.01
N PRO A 121 -0.47 -13.52 -31.77
CA PRO A 121 -0.79 -14.92 -31.47
C PRO A 121 0.43 -15.87 -31.53
N GLY A 122 1.52 -15.44 -32.16
CA GLY A 122 2.78 -16.19 -32.21
C GLY A 122 3.66 -16.00 -30.98
N TYR A 123 3.29 -15.10 -30.05
CA TYR A 123 4.08 -14.86 -28.86
C TYR A 123 3.92 -15.99 -27.84
N VAL A 124 5.00 -16.74 -27.64
CA VAL A 124 5.12 -17.65 -26.52
C VAL A 124 6.06 -17.00 -25.51
N PRO A 125 5.59 -16.67 -24.28
CA PRO A 125 6.45 -16.11 -23.26
C PRO A 125 7.65 -17.05 -23.03
N GLY A 126 8.86 -16.53 -23.15
CA GLY A 126 10.06 -17.30 -22.82
C GLY A 126 10.02 -17.75 -21.37
N VAL A 127 10.56 -18.94 -21.08
CA VAL A 127 10.67 -19.44 -19.70
C VAL A 127 11.44 -18.42 -18.86
N LEU A 128 10.75 -17.79 -17.91
CA LEU A 128 11.36 -16.82 -16.99
C LEU A 128 12.41 -17.55 -16.15
N LYS A 129 13.69 -17.28 -16.41
CA LYS A 129 14.77 -17.69 -15.51
C LYS A 129 14.57 -16.94 -14.20
N ARG A 130 14.18 -17.64 -13.13
CA ARG A 130 14.12 -17.05 -11.80
C ARG A 130 15.48 -16.45 -11.48
N MET A 131 15.52 -15.12 -11.29
CA MET A 131 16.72 -14.47 -10.80
C MET A 131 17.03 -15.05 -9.42
N PRO A 132 18.29 -15.48 -9.14
CA PRO A 132 18.66 -15.89 -7.81
C PRO A 132 18.42 -14.71 -6.85
N LEU A 133 17.53 -14.88 -5.87
CA LEU A 133 17.43 -13.94 -4.77
C LEU A 133 18.78 -13.99 -4.03
N THR A 134 19.58 -12.94 -4.15
CA THR A 134 20.86 -12.87 -3.45
C THR A 134 20.59 -12.75 -1.96
N ASP A 135 21.03 -13.75 -1.18
CA ASP A 135 20.96 -13.71 0.27
C ASP A 135 21.83 -12.55 0.80
N ARG A 136 21.17 -11.53 1.35
CA ARG A 136 21.79 -10.35 1.97
C ARG A 136 22.74 -10.74 3.12
N ASN A 137 22.59 -11.93 3.71
CA ASN A 137 23.48 -12.42 4.76
C ASN A 137 24.88 -12.79 4.26
N GLN A 138 25.07 -13.12 2.98
CA GLN A 138 26.40 -13.39 2.43
C GLN A 138 27.28 -12.13 2.37
N ARG A 139 26.69 -10.94 2.17
CA ARG A 139 27.43 -9.66 2.17
C ARG A 139 27.96 -9.30 3.56
N LYS A 140 27.23 -9.63 4.63
CA LYS A 140 27.69 -9.38 6.01
C LYS A 140 28.88 -10.27 6.39
N ARG A 141 28.88 -11.54 5.97
CA ARG A 141 29.98 -12.48 6.27
C ARG A 141 31.30 -12.08 5.59
N LYS A 142 31.26 -11.58 4.35
CA LYS A 142 32.47 -11.11 3.66
C LYS A 142 32.99 -9.78 4.22
N ALA A 143 32.10 -8.88 4.64
CA ALA A 143 32.49 -7.61 5.26
C ALA A 143 33.13 -7.81 6.65
N SER A 144 32.66 -8.78 7.44
CA SER A 144 33.26 -9.09 8.75
C SER A 144 34.65 -9.73 8.63
N THR A 145 34.92 -10.52 7.59
CA THR A 145 36.24 -11.12 7.38
C THR A 145 37.27 -10.06 6.96
N LEU A 146 36.91 -9.15 6.04
CA LEU A 146 37.82 -8.09 5.60
C LEU A 146 38.11 -7.02 6.67
N LEU A 147 37.23 -6.84 7.66
CA LEU A 147 37.46 -5.94 8.80
C LEU A 147 38.29 -6.60 9.90
N GLY A 148 38.20 -7.93 10.05
CA GLY A 148 39.04 -8.70 10.98
C GLY A 148 40.51 -8.71 10.57
N ASP A 149 40.79 -8.78 9.27
CA ASP A 149 42.16 -8.81 8.74
C ASP A 149 42.83 -7.43 8.73
N ALA A 150 42.07 -6.33 8.82
CA ALA A 150 42.61 -4.97 8.92
C ALA A 150 42.90 -4.52 10.36
N LEU A 151 42.35 -5.19 11.38
CA LEU A 151 42.51 -4.81 12.79
C LEU A 151 43.76 -5.39 13.48
N SER A 152 44.50 -6.29 12.83
CA SER A 152 45.74 -6.86 13.37
C SER A 152 46.98 -5.99 13.14
N VAL A 153 46.87 -4.84 12.45
CA VAL A 153 48.03 -4.03 12.02
C VAL A 153 48.19 -2.69 12.75
N ILE A 154 47.27 -2.29 13.64
CA ILE A 154 47.41 -1.01 14.36
C ILE A 154 47.26 -1.22 15.88
N HIS A 155 48.31 -1.77 16.50
CA HIS A 155 48.53 -1.63 17.94
C HIS A 155 49.44 -0.43 18.19
N GLY A 156 48.90 0.61 18.83
CA GLY A 156 49.69 1.64 19.48
C GLY A 156 49.22 3.06 19.22
N ARG A 157 48.23 3.52 20.01
CA ARG A 157 48.20 4.83 20.71
C ARG A 157 46.83 5.07 21.35
N ASP A 158 46.84 5.24 22.68
CA ASP A 158 45.79 5.87 23.49
C ASP A 158 45.45 7.28 22.93
N VAL A 159 44.25 7.89 23.00
CA VAL A 159 43.22 8.15 24.03
C VAL A 159 42.01 8.83 23.30
N PRO A 160 40.95 9.42 23.92
CA PRO A 160 40.12 9.09 25.08
C PRO A 160 38.60 8.99 24.76
N ASN A 161 37.86 8.55 25.76
CA ASN A 161 36.40 8.48 25.92
C ASN A 161 35.67 9.83 25.71
N MET A 162 34.65 9.86 24.83
CA MET A 162 33.62 10.91 24.82
C MET A 162 32.23 10.30 24.85
N ASN A 163 31.76 10.07 26.06
CA ASN A 163 30.36 9.87 26.38
C ASN A 163 29.68 11.24 26.50
N THR A 164 29.26 11.84 25.39
CA THR A 164 28.32 12.97 25.37
C THR A 164 27.91 13.28 23.93
N PHE A 165 26.76 12.74 23.51
CA PHE A 165 25.68 13.44 22.77
C PHE A 165 24.70 12.41 22.18
N ARG A 166 23.40 12.68 22.36
CA ARG A 166 22.21 11.98 21.82
C ARG A 166 21.63 10.81 22.60
N THR A 167 21.19 11.11 23.81
CA THR A 167 19.88 10.63 24.29
C THR A 167 18.78 11.31 23.46
N LEU A 168 17.67 10.60 23.21
CA LEU A 168 16.47 11.01 22.45
C LEU A 168 16.45 10.72 20.94
N TYR A 169 16.73 9.47 20.57
CA TYR A 169 15.94 8.80 19.53
C TYR A 169 15.47 7.45 20.08
N GLY A 170 14.21 7.44 20.53
CA GLY A 170 13.52 6.27 21.02
C GLY A 170 13.39 5.20 19.94
N CYS A 171 13.89 4.04 20.29
CA CYS A 171 13.82 2.77 19.59
C CYS A 171 12.36 2.36 19.33
N ILE A 172 11.98 2.21 18.05
CA ILE A 172 10.80 1.43 17.65
C ILE A 172 11.27 0.45 16.58
N THR A 173 11.79 -0.69 17.02
CA THR A 173 11.85 -1.92 16.23
C THR A 173 11.28 -3.05 17.08
N CYS A 174 9.96 -3.21 17.02
CA CYS A 174 9.27 -4.44 17.41
C CYS A 174 8.36 -4.80 16.23
N VAL A 175 8.85 -5.67 15.36
CA VAL A 175 7.99 -6.56 14.57
C VAL A 175 8.52 -7.95 14.83
N THR A 176 7.88 -8.61 15.78
CA THR A 176 8.01 -10.02 16.07
C THR A 176 7.52 -10.85 14.88
N ALA A 177 8.21 -11.97 14.70
CA ALA A 177 7.94 -13.00 13.73
C ALA A 177 6.52 -13.59 13.87
N ILE A 178 5.84 -13.77 12.74
CA ILE A 178 4.87 -14.85 12.57
C ILE A 178 5.30 -15.62 11.32
N SER A 179 5.89 -16.78 11.59
CA SER A 179 6.29 -17.79 10.63
C SER A 179 5.08 -18.25 9.80
N ARG A 180 5.19 -18.22 8.47
CA ARG A 180 4.29 -18.95 7.58
C ARG A 180 4.87 -20.37 7.36
N PRO A 181 4.09 -21.45 7.55
CA PRO A 181 4.57 -22.80 7.28
C PRO A 181 4.64 -23.09 5.77
N ASN A 182 5.65 -23.87 5.40
CA ASN A 182 6.00 -24.30 4.04
C ASN A 182 5.01 -25.39 3.53
N PRO A 183 4.49 -25.31 2.29
CA PRO A 183 3.53 -26.30 1.77
C PRO A 183 4.27 -27.49 1.17
N SER A 184 4.57 -28.49 2.00
CA SER A 184 5.05 -29.79 1.54
C SER A 184 4.70 -30.88 2.55
N ASN A 185 3.39 -31.15 2.67
CA ASN A 185 2.82 -32.44 3.08
C ASN A 185 1.28 -32.33 3.08
N GLN A 186 0.67 -32.47 1.90
CA GLN A 186 -0.75 -32.78 1.79
C GLN A 186 -0.89 -34.22 1.34
N HIS A 187 -0.75 -35.13 2.30
CA HIS A 187 -1.47 -36.40 2.29
C HIS A 187 -1.96 -36.64 3.71
N GLN A 188 -3.26 -36.91 3.80
CA GLN A 188 -4.04 -37.40 4.94
C GLN A 188 -4.73 -36.36 5.85
N ARG A 189 -6.05 -36.60 5.97
CA ARG A 189 -7.04 -36.24 7.01
C ARG A 189 -7.94 -35.07 6.63
N THR A 190 -9.08 -35.30 5.95
CA THR A 190 -10.40 -35.76 6.43
C THR A 190 -11.03 -34.88 7.51
N ASP A 191 -12.17 -34.30 7.14
CA ASP A 191 -13.40 -34.04 7.90
C ASP A 191 -13.33 -33.53 9.35
N CYS A 192 -13.86 -32.31 9.54
CA CYS A 192 -14.52 -31.76 10.75
C CYS A 192 -14.70 -30.25 10.50
N CYS A 193 -15.86 -29.62 10.28
CA CYS A 193 -17.08 -29.45 11.09
C CYS A 193 -17.87 -28.32 10.35
N ARG A 194 -19.17 -28.35 10.01
CA ARG A 194 -20.39 -28.32 10.85
C ARG A 194 -20.23 -27.63 12.21
N GLY A 195 -20.79 -26.43 12.31
CA GLY A 195 -20.96 -25.62 13.52
C GLY A 195 -21.55 -24.28 13.15
#